data_AF-A0A5J5ILP8-F1
#
_entry.id   AF-A0A5J5ILP8-F1
#
_cell.length_a   1.000
_cell.length_b   1.000
_cell.length_c   1.000
_cell.angle_alpha   90.00
_cell.angle_beta   90.00
_cell.angle_gamma   90.00
#
_symmetry.space_group_name_H-M   'P 1'
#
loop_
_entity.id
_entity.type
_entity.pdbx_description
1 polymer ?
#
loop_
_entity_poly.entity_id
_entity_poly.type
_entity_poly.pdbx_seq_one_letter_code
_entity_poly.pdbx_strand_id
1 'polypeptide(L)' 'MSYNRDELLKLPPKEKLELVEALWDSIDDELLIGKLSTEQMQELDKRLSDLDENPESLIPWEDVKKEMNKR' A
#
# COMPACT_ATOMS: atom_id res chain seq x y z
N MET A 1 -15.82 -23.09 -8.25
CA MET A 1 -16.77 -22.12 -8.83
C MET A 1 -15.98 -21.12 -9.64
N SER A 2 -16.44 -20.76 -10.84
CA SER A 2 -15.83 -19.68 -11.63
C SER A 2 -16.50 -18.37 -11.22
N TYR A 3 -15.72 -17.38 -10.80
CA TYR A 3 -16.24 -16.04 -10.53
C TYR A 3 -16.65 -15.38 -11.85
N ASN A 4 -17.81 -14.70 -11.88
CA ASN A 4 -18.24 -13.94 -13.05
C ASN A 4 -17.67 -12.51 -12.98
N ARG A 5 -16.57 -12.29 -13.72
CA ARG A 5 -15.89 -10.99 -13.77
C ARG A 5 -16.80 -9.85 -14.18
N ASP A 6 -17.73 -10.08 -15.12
CA ASP A 6 -18.58 -9.02 -15.67
C ASP A 6 -19.61 -8.53 -14.65
N GLU A 7 -20.06 -9.40 -13.74
CA GLU A 7 -20.94 -9.02 -12.64
C GLU A 7 -20.21 -8.17 -11.60
N LEU A 8 -18.98 -8.56 -11.23
CA LEU A 8 -18.15 -7.80 -10.30
C LEU A 8 -17.84 -6.39 -10.82
N LEU A 9 -17.61 -6.26 -12.13
CA LEU A 9 -17.36 -4.96 -12.77
C LEU A 9 -18.61 -4.07 -12.85
N LYS A 10 -19.81 -4.63 -12.69
CA LYS A 10 -21.08 -3.89 -12.66
C LYS A 10 -21.50 -3.42 -11.27
N LEU A 11 -20.82 -3.86 -10.22
CA LEU A 11 -21.10 -3.42 -8.85
C LEU A 11 -21.07 -1.87 -8.73
N PRO A 12 -21.93 -1.28 -7.90
CA PRO A 12 -21.83 0.13 -7.52
C PRO A 12 -20.44 0.45 -6.95
N PRO A 13 -19.93 1.70 -7.08
CA PRO A 13 -18.59 2.06 -6.61
C PRO A 13 -18.31 1.72 -5.14
N LYS A 14 -19.31 1.89 -4.25
CA LYS A 14 -19.18 1.55 -2.83
C LYS A 14 -18.97 0.05 -2.61
N GLU A 15 -19.82 -0.77 -3.23
CA GLU A 15 -19.73 -2.24 -3.13
C GLU A 15 -18.44 -2.77 -3.76
N LYS A 16 -17.94 -2.11 -4.83
CA LYS A 16 -16.62 -2.42 -5.39
C LYS A 16 -15.50 -2.17 -4.38
N LEU A 17 -15.52 -1.03 -3.71
CA LEU A 17 -14.48 -0.69 -2.72
C LEU A 17 -14.52 -1.68 -1.56
N GLU A 18 -15.70 -1.97 -1.01
CA GLU A 18 -15.87 -2.96 0.07
C GLU A 18 -15.37 -4.35 -0.35
N LEU A 19 -15.65 -4.77 -1.59
CA LEU A 19 -15.14 -6.04 -2.11
C LEU A 19 -13.62 -6.02 -2.30
N VAL A 20 -13.05 -4.91 -2.79
CA VAL A 20 -11.60 -4.78 -2.95
C VAL A 20 -10.90 -4.87 -1.60
N GLU A 21 -11.41 -4.16 -0.58
CA GLU A 21 -10.90 -4.20 0.79
C GLU A 21 -11.00 -5.63 1.37
N ALA A 22 -12.17 -6.26 1.29
CA ALA A 22 -12.38 -7.61 1.82
C ALA A 22 -11.50 -8.66 1.12
N LEU A 23 -11.30 -8.52 -0.19
CA LEU A 23 -10.38 -9.39 -0.93
C LEU A 23 -8.94 -9.13 -0.52
N TRP A 24 -8.54 -7.88 -0.34
CA TRP A 24 -7.20 -7.51 0.10
C TRP A 24 -6.89 -8.07 1.49
N ASP A 25 -7.79 -7.89 2.46
CA ASP A 25 -7.68 -8.41 3.83
C ASP A 25 -7.68 -9.95 3.90
N SER A 26 -8.19 -10.62 2.85
CA SER A 26 -8.22 -12.08 2.79
C SER A 26 -6.90 -12.71 2.33
N ILE A 27 -5.96 -11.89 1.81
CA ILE A 27 -4.66 -12.38 1.37
C ILE A 27 -3.73 -12.43 2.58
N ASP A 28 -3.02 -13.56 2.74
CA ASP A 28 -1.99 -13.69 3.76
C ASP A 28 -0.86 -12.69 3.51
N ASP A 29 -0.49 -11.92 4.53
CA ASP A 29 0.62 -10.95 4.46
C ASP A 29 1.94 -11.62 4.05
N GLU A 30 2.16 -12.89 4.44
CA GLU A 30 3.34 -13.66 4.02
C GLU A 30 3.35 -13.97 2.51
N LEU A 31 2.18 -13.98 1.86
CA LEU A 31 2.05 -14.15 0.40
C LEU A 31 2.23 -12.83 -0.37
N LEU A 32 1.86 -11.69 0.23
CA LEU A 32 1.98 -10.36 -0.39
C LEU A 32 3.37 -9.78 -0.27
N ILE A 33 3.98 -9.93 0.89
CA ILE A 33 5.27 -9.37 1.24
C ILE A 33 6.16 -10.57 1.52
N GLY A 34 6.87 -11.06 0.50
CA GLY A 34 7.93 -12.04 0.74
C GLY A 34 8.80 -11.55 1.89
N LYS A 35 9.18 -12.45 2.82
CA LYS A 35 9.88 -12.08 4.06
C LYS A 35 11.01 -11.09 3.75
N LEU A 36 10.88 -9.87 4.26
CA LEU A 36 11.90 -8.85 4.14
C LEU A 36 13.22 -9.41 4.69
N SER A 37 14.33 -9.11 4.03
CA SER A 37 15.62 -9.48 4.58
C SER A 37 15.86 -8.74 5.90
N THR A 38 16.74 -9.28 6.74
CA THR A 38 17.11 -8.62 8.00
C THR A 38 17.59 -7.19 7.77
N GLU A 39 18.36 -6.97 6.71
CA GLU A 39 18.87 -5.65 6.34
C GLU A 39 17.75 -4.69 5.92
N GLN A 40 16.72 -5.18 5.22
CA GLN A 40 15.56 -4.38 4.84
C GLN A 40 14.74 -3.97 6.06
N MET A 41 14.50 -4.90 7.01
CA MET A 41 13.81 -4.57 8.25
C MET A 41 14.59 -3.55 9.08
N GLN A 42 15.90 -3.74 9.23
CA GLN A 42 16.76 -2.79 9.95
C GLN A 42 16.73 -1.38 9.35
N GLU A 43 16.71 -1.26 8.02
CA GLU A 43 16.60 0.03 7.35
C GLU A 43 15.22 0.69 7.60
N LEU A 44 14.14 -0.10 7.63
CA LEU A 44 12.81 0.42 7.96
C LEU A 44 12.74 0.91 9.41
N ASP A 45 13.25 0.14 10.37
CA ASP A 45 13.29 0.50 11.79
C ASP A 45 14.10 1.79 12.01
N LYS A 46 15.24 1.90 11.31
CA LYS A 46 16.06 3.11 11.33
C LYS A 46 15.28 4.32 10.80
N ARG A 47 14.62 4.19 9.63
CA ARG A 47 13.86 5.30 9.03
C ARG A 47 12.68 5.72 9.91
N LEU A 48 12.01 4.78 10.56
CA LEU A 48 10.95 5.09 11.51
C LEU A 48 11.50 5.90 12.69
N SER A 49 12.63 5.48 13.26
CA SER A 49 13.28 6.21 14.36
C SER A 49 13.72 7.61 13.93
N ASP A 50 14.33 7.74 12.75
CA ASP A 50 14.77 9.03 12.20
C ASP A 50 13.58 9.99 11.98
N LEU A 51 12.42 9.46 11.58
CA LEU A 51 11.17 10.20 11.40
C LEU A 51 10.55 10.65 12.72
N ASP A 52 10.57 9.79 13.75
CA ASP A 52 10.08 10.14 15.09
C ASP A 52 10.92 11.27 15.70
N GLU A 53 12.23 11.28 15.46
CA GLU A 53 13.14 12.34 15.90
C GLU A 53 13.02 13.62 15.05
N ASN A 54 12.72 13.48 13.74
CA ASN A 54 12.72 14.59 12.77
C ASN A 54 11.45 14.60 11.91
N PRO A 55 10.26 14.86 12.46
CA PRO A 55 9.00 14.82 11.72
C PRO A 55 8.95 15.87 10.58
N GLU A 56 9.67 16.98 10.73
CA GLU A 56 9.78 18.05 9.72
C GLU A 56 10.58 17.63 8.48
N SER A 57 11.25 16.47 8.51
CA SER A 57 11.95 15.91 7.35
C SER A 57 10.99 15.29 6.31
N LEU A 58 9.71 15.14 6.66
CA LEU A 58 8.69 14.63 5.77
C LEU A 58 8.41 15.63 4.62
N ILE A 59 8.35 15.09 3.40
CA ILE A 59 7.97 15.86 2.23
C ILE A 59 6.47 15.70 2.00
N PRO A 60 5.70 16.79 1.84
CA PRO A 60 4.29 16.70 1.50
C PRO A 60 4.06 15.87 0.25
N TRP A 61 3.02 15.03 0.26
CA TRP A 61 2.70 14.14 -0.86
C TRP A 61 2.49 14.89 -2.19
N GLU A 62 1.94 16.10 -2.13
CA GLU A 62 1.77 16.94 -3.31
C GLU A 62 3.10 17.35 -3.95
N ASP A 63 4.15 17.55 -3.16
CA ASP A 63 5.47 17.88 -3.68
C ASP A 63 6.16 16.65 -4.27
N VAL A 64 5.99 15.47 -3.65
CA VAL A 64 6.45 14.19 -4.24
C VAL A 64 5.81 13.94 -5.61
N LYS A 65 4.48 14.12 -5.73
CA LYS A 65 3.78 13.99 -7.03
C LYS A 65 4.31 14.96 -8.07
N LYS A 66 4.57 16.22 -7.70
CA LYS A 66 5.13 17.21 -8.63
C LYS A 66 6.47 16.74 -9.17
N GLU A 67 7.34 16.18 -8.33
CA GLU A 67 8.64 15.66 -8.78
C GLU A 67 8.52 14.41 -9.66
N MET A 68 7.57 13.51 -9.38
CA MET A 68 7.33 12.33 -10.21
C MET A 68 6.83 12.68 -11.62
N ASN A 69 5.98 13.71 -11.74
CA ASN A 69 5.42 14.16 -13.02
C ASN A 69 6.38 15.02 -13.86
N LYS A 70 7.57 15.38 -13.33
CA LYS A 70 8.61 16.13 -14.05
C LYS A 70 9.54 15.23 -14.87
N ARG A 71 9.43 13.91 -14.75
CA ARG A 71 10.23 12.91 -15.47
C ARG A 71 9.47 12.37 -16.67
#